data_AF-A0A9Q4DN56-F1
#
_entry.id   AF-A0A9Q4DN56-F1
#
_cell.length_a   1.000
_cell.length_b   1.000
_cell.length_c   1.000
_cell.angle_alpha   90.00
_cell.angle_beta   90.00
_cell.angle_gamma   90.00
#
_symmetry.space_group_name_H-M   'P 1'
#
loop_
_entity.id
_entity.type
_entity.pdbx_description
1 polymer ?
#
loop_
_entity_poly.entity_id
_entity_poly.type
_entity_poly.pdbx_seq_one_letter_code
_entity_poly.pdbx_strand_id
1 'polypeptide(L)'
;MFMQSGLYSKSPVAQDFIWMAEYPDGTHLSEFDFATKEENSFYDIDRDRIFRFGLVGHGQKIYFERDGVLNVAGRRIHVSYEVNGKRLPLNGDFKYDIDDIITYKDAQASGLTSGFKGQGTFSNRILQYNVGFKTNLNIDGVSFHFKAIVHLPLNEPAYITFWLVADKELDGKFIIVSNGRDVLETQAPLKPNVGGELKWVVQ
;
A
#
# COMPACT_ATOMS: atom_id res chain seq x y z
N MET A 1 5.12 -18.54 -8.30
CA MET A 1 4.91 -17.08 -8.10
C MET A 1 3.40 -16.79 -8.16
N PHE A 2 2.77 -16.42 -7.04
CA PHE A 2 1.29 -16.33 -6.95
C PHE A 2 0.72 -15.25 -7.88
N MET A 3 1.54 -14.24 -8.21
CA MET A 3 1.20 -13.18 -9.16
C MET A 3 0.89 -13.69 -10.57
N GLN A 4 1.50 -14.80 -11.00
CA GLN A 4 1.29 -15.38 -12.33
C GLN A 4 0.17 -16.42 -12.38
N SER A 5 -0.34 -16.84 -11.22
CA SER A 5 -1.43 -17.82 -11.15
C SER A 5 -2.79 -17.11 -11.13
N GLY A 6 -3.70 -17.53 -12.02
CA GLY A 6 -5.10 -17.12 -12.00
C GLY A 6 -5.86 -17.63 -10.76
N LEU A 7 -5.29 -18.62 -10.05
CA LEU A 7 -5.87 -19.23 -8.86
C LEU A 7 -6.04 -18.23 -7.70
N TYR A 8 -5.10 -17.29 -7.57
CA TYR A 8 -5.05 -16.30 -6.48
C TYR A 8 -5.51 -14.91 -6.93
N SER A 9 -6.52 -14.85 -7.82
CA SER A 9 -7.04 -13.59 -8.36
C SER A 9 -8.35 -13.15 -7.71
N LYS A 10 -9.00 -14.01 -6.91
CA LYS A 10 -10.28 -13.75 -6.26
C LYS A 10 -10.18 -14.03 -4.78
N SER A 11 -10.96 -13.31 -3.98
CA SER A 11 -11.14 -13.65 -2.57
C SER A 11 -11.78 -15.05 -2.43
N PRO A 12 -11.32 -15.90 -1.50
CA PRO A 12 -11.93 -17.20 -1.23
C PRO A 12 -13.20 -17.10 -0.37
N VAL A 13 -13.49 -15.92 0.18
CA VAL A 13 -14.64 -15.59 1.03
C VAL A 13 -15.48 -14.47 0.40
N ALA A 14 -16.60 -14.10 1.03
CA ALA A 14 -17.52 -13.07 0.51
C ALA A 14 -16.92 -11.65 0.49
N GLN A 15 -15.81 -11.41 1.19
CA GLN A 15 -15.08 -10.14 1.18
C GLN A 15 -14.49 -9.85 -0.21
N ASP A 16 -14.54 -8.60 -0.68
CA ASP A 16 -14.10 -8.24 -2.04
C ASP A 16 -12.60 -8.46 -2.28
N PHE A 17 -11.77 -8.02 -1.32
CA PHE A 17 -10.31 -8.10 -1.37
C PHE A 17 -9.78 -8.65 -0.06
N ILE A 18 -8.72 -9.44 -0.11
CA ILE A 18 -8.02 -9.95 1.07
C ILE A 18 -6.54 -9.59 0.98
N TRP A 19 -5.85 -9.44 2.12
CA TRP A 19 -4.40 -9.24 2.09
C TRP A 19 -3.65 -10.54 1.78
N MET A 20 -2.46 -10.41 1.18
CA MET A 20 -1.56 -11.52 0.88
C MET A 20 -0.09 -11.09 0.93
N ALA A 21 0.73 -11.89 1.60
CA ALA A 21 2.18 -11.82 1.61
C ALA A 21 2.77 -12.94 0.73
N GLU A 22 3.76 -12.64 -0.10
CA GLU A 22 4.56 -13.63 -0.85
C GLU A 22 6.01 -13.58 -0.41
N TYR A 23 6.61 -14.77 -0.34
CA TYR A 23 7.98 -14.98 0.06
C TYR A 23 8.85 -15.41 -1.14
N PRO A 24 10.19 -15.24 -1.08
CA PRO A 24 11.11 -15.56 -2.18
C PRO A 24 11.08 -17.03 -2.63
N ASP A 25 10.70 -17.96 -1.74
CA ASP A 25 10.56 -19.39 -2.05
C ASP A 25 9.25 -19.72 -2.81
N GLY A 26 8.42 -18.72 -3.07
CA GLY A 26 7.14 -18.85 -3.76
C GLY A 26 5.98 -19.29 -2.87
N THR A 27 6.21 -19.47 -1.57
CA THR A 27 5.15 -19.64 -0.57
C THR A 27 4.45 -18.30 -0.31
N HIS A 28 3.27 -18.37 0.31
CA HIS A 28 2.47 -17.19 0.63
C HIS A 28 1.67 -17.40 1.92
N LEU A 29 1.28 -16.30 2.54
CA LEU A 29 0.29 -16.25 3.62
C LEU A 29 -0.77 -15.23 3.23
N SER A 30 -2.05 -15.59 3.32
CA SER A 30 -3.18 -14.71 2.98
C SER A 30 -4.16 -14.61 4.12
N GLU A 31 -4.93 -13.52 4.16
CA GLU A 31 -5.92 -13.27 5.23
C GLU A 31 -6.88 -14.43 5.44
N PHE A 32 -7.31 -15.04 4.35
CA PHE A 32 -8.10 -16.26 4.37
C PHE A 32 -7.40 -17.31 3.54
N ASP A 33 -7.32 -18.53 4.06
CA ASP A 33 -6.79 -19.67 3.32
C ASP A 33 -7.68 -19.97 2.10
N PHE A 34 -7.08 -20.22 0.95
CA PHE A 34 -7.81 -20.41 -0.30
C PHE A 34 -8.55 -21.77 -0.39
N ALA A 35 -8.14 -22.75 0.41
CA ALA A 35 -8.75 -24.07 0.46
C ALA A 35 -9.75 -24.19 1.61
N THR A 36 -9.36 -23.85 2.84
CA THR A 36 -10.19 -24.00 4.05
C THR A 36 -11.10 -22.81 4.29
N LYS A 37 -10.76 -21.62 3.76
CA LYS A 37 -11.43 -20.33 4.02
C LYS A 37 -11.30 -19.84 5.46
N GLU A 38 -10.46 -20.49 6.26
CA GLU A 38 -10.16 -20.06 7.62
C GLU A 38 -9.30 -18.80 7.60
N GLU A 39 -9.52 -17.94 8.59
CA GLU A 39 -8.79 -16.68 8.74
C GLU A 39 -7.40 -16.96 9.32
N ASN A 40 -6.37 -16.37 8.71
CA ASN A 40 -5.01 -16.37 9.23
C ASN A 40 -4.72 -15.06 9.98
N SER A 41 -3.82 -15.13 10.95
CA SER A 41 -3.40 -13.95 11.70
C SER A 41 -2.44 -13.10 10.86
N PHE A 42 -2.67 -11.78 10.84
CA PHE A 42 -1.72 -10.81 10.29
C PHE A 42 -0.35 -10.86 11.00
N TYR A 43 -0.31 -11.29 12.26
CA TYR A 43 0.93 -11.39 13.03
C TYR A 43 1.79 -12.60 12.66
N ASP A 44 1.25 -13.55 11.89
CA ASP A 44 2.00 -14.72 11.41
C ASP A 44 2.82 -14.40 10.15
N ILE A 45 2.68 -13.18 9.59
CA ILE A 45 3.48 -12.75 8.44
C ILE A 45 4.95 -12.61 8.85
N ASP A 46 5.80 -13.40 8.21
CA ASP A 46 7.25 -13.26 8.28
C ASP A 46 7.73 -11.98 7.57
N ARG A 47 7.83 -10.88 8.32
CA ARG A 47 8.14 -9.55 7.77
C ARG A 47 9.52 -9.46 7.13
N ASP A 48 10.50 -10.18 7.68
CA ASP A 48 11.90 -10.14 7.22
C ASP A 48 12.09 -10.82 5.85
N ARG A 49 11.11 -11.63 5.44
CA ARG A 49 11.14 -12.37 4.18
C ARG A 49 10.12 -11.88 3.16
N ILE A 50 9.42 -10.77 3.39
CA ILE A 50 8.43 -10.27 2.44
C ILE A 50 9.09 -9.93 1.11
N PHE A 51 8.65 -10.62 0.06
CA PHE A 51 9.00 -10.28 -1.32
C PHE A 51 7.95 -9.35 -1.94
N ARG A 52 6.67 -9.59 -1.63
CA ARG A 52 5.54 -8.74 -1.99
C ARG A 52 4.47 -8.77 -0.92
N PHE A 53 3.77 -7.66 -0.74
CA PHE A 53 2.60 -7.60 0.12
C PHE A 53 1.53 -6.70 -0.50
N GLY A 54 0.26 -7.12 -0.40
CA GLY A 54 -0.80 -6.47 -1.14
C GLY A 54 -2.19 -7.03 -0.89
N LEU A 55 -3.13 -6.61 -1.73
CA LEU A 55 -4.51 -7.01 -1.80
C LEU A 55 -4.75 -7.85 -3.06
N VAL A 56 -5.55 -8.91 -2.92
CA VAL A 56 -6.04 -9.72 -4.04
C VAL A 56 -7.57 -9.83 -3.98
N GLY A 57 -8.24 -9.68 -5.11
CA GLY A 57 -9.70 -9.66 -5.17
C GLY A 57 -10.22 -9.19 -6.53
N HIS A 58 -11.44 -9.59 -6.91
CA HIS A 58 -12.08 -9.19 -8.18
C HIS A 58 -11.23 -9.33 -9.46
N GLY A 59 -10.31 -10.29 -9.50
CA GLY A 59 -9.38 -10.46 -10.63
C GLY A 59 -8.20 -9.48 -10.63
N GLN A 60 -8.12 -8.59 -9.64
CA GLN A 60 -7.09 -7.56 -9.50
C GLN A 60 -6.10 -7.92 -8.38
N LYS A 61 -4.89 -7.38 -8.53
CA LYS A 61 -3.81 -7.50 -7.55
C LYS A 61 -3.19 -6.11 -7.38
N ILE A 62 -3.18 -5.63 -6.14
CA ILE A 62 -2.63 -4.32 -5.76
C ILE A 62 -1.59 -4.57 -4.68
N TYR A 63 -0.33 -4.26 -4.91
CA TYR A 63 0.74 -4.68 -4.00
C TYR A 63 1.94 -3.77 -4.11
N PHE A 64 2.88 -3.90 -3.19
CA PHE A 64 4.23 -3.40 -3.35
C PHE A 64 5.24 -4.56 -3.37
N GLU A 65 6.36 -4.32 -4.04
CA GLU A 65 7.55 -5.17 -4.03
C GLU A 65 8.42 -4.84 -2.80
N ARG A 66 9.38 -5.72 -2.45
CA ARG A 66 10.30 -5.53 -1.31
C ARG A 66 11.06 -4.19 -1.29
N ASP A 67 11.27 -3.60 -2.46
CA ASP A 67 11.94 -2.33 -2.69
C ASP A 67 10.97 -1.13 -2.68
N GLY A 68 9.71 -1.37 -2.31
CA GLY A 68 8.65 -0.35 -2.25
C GLY A 68 8.00 -0.01 -3.59
N VAL A 69 8.34 -0.69 -4.69
CA VAL A 69 7.68 -0.42 -5.98
C VAL A 69 6.22 -0.83 -5.93
N LEU A 70 5.34 0.13 -6.16
CA LEU A 70 3.90 -0.07 -6.08
C LEU A 70 3.35 -0.58 -7.42
N ASN A 71 2.45 -1.55 -7.36
CA ASN A 71 1.73 -2.09 -8.49
C ASN A 71 0.24 -1.90 -8.23
N VAL A 72 -0.38 -0.97 -8.95
CA VAL A 72 -1.81 -0.63 -8.79
C VAL A 72 -2.51 -0.80 -10.13
N ALA A 73 -3.40 -1.80 -10.23
CA ALA A 73 -4.14 -2.11 -11.46
C ALA A 73 -3.23 -2.24 -12.70
N GLY A 74 -2.10 -2.95 -12.56
CA GLY A 74 -1.12 -3.16 -13.65
C GLY A 74 -0.19 -1.98 -13.94
N ARG A 75 -0.30 -0.87 -13.20
CA ARG A 75 0.63 0.26 -13.29
C ARG A 75 1.73 0.10 -12.24
N ARG A 76 2.98 0.12 -12.70
CA ARG A 76 4.16 0.11 -11.84
C ARG A 76 4.54 1.55 -11.51
N ILE A 77 4.51 1.89 -10.24
CA ILE A 77 4.64 3.26 -9.73
C ILE A 77 5.94 3.40 -8.96
N HIS A 78 6.80 4.27 -9.48
CA HIS A 78 8.03 4.71 -8.85
C HIS A 78 7.88 6.14 -8.36
N VAL A 79 8.64 6.46 -7.33
CA VAL A 79 8.61 7.75 -6.66
C VAL A 79 10.04 8.24 -6.49
N SER A 80 10.27 9.52 -6.75
CA SER A 80 11.56 10.14 -6.53
C SER A 80 11.43 11.52 -5.92
N TYR A 81 12.47 11.96 -5.24
CA TYR A 81 12.65 13.33 -4.82
C TYR A 81 13.81 13.95 -5.61
N GLU A 82 13.58 15.08 -6.27
CA GLU A 82 14.62 15.79 -7.02
C GLU A 82 15.06 17.05 -6.28
N VAL A 83 16.35 17.19 -6.02
CA VAL A 83 16.93 18.36 -5.37
C VAL A 83 18.30 18.64 -5.96
N ASN A 84 18.60 19.92 -6.21
CA ASN A 84 19.87 20.37 -6.81
C ASN A 84 20.22 19.64 -8.14
N GLY A 85 19.21 19.33 -8.96
CA GLY A 85 19.37 18.62 -10.23
C GLY A 85 19.70 17.12 -10.09
N LYS A 86 19.62 16.55 -8.87
CA LYS A 86 19.80 15.12 -8.63
C LYS A 86 18.48 14.48 -8.23
N ARG A 87 18.15 13.37 -8.89
CA ARG A 87 16.96 12.57 -8.63
C ARG A 87 17.28 11.42 -7.68
N LEU A 88 16.63 11.43 -6.52
CA LEU A 88 16.81 10.48 -5.43
C LEU A 88 15.62 9.50 -5.43
N PRO A 89 15.83 8.20 -5.68
CA PRO A 89 14.73 7.23 -5.67
C PRO A 89 14.21 7.02 -4.24
N LEU A 90 12.91 7.19 -4.02
CA LEU A 90 12.26 6.92 -2.73
C LEU A 90 11.72 5.48 -2.65
N ASN A 91 11.71 4.76 -3.77
CA ASN A 91 11.47 3.33 -3.89
C ASN A 91 12.19 2.78 -5.14
N GLY A 92 12.20 1.46 -5.31
CA GLY A 92 12.78 0.79 -6.48
C GLY A 92 14.31 0.62 -6.45
N ASP A 93 14.94 0.92 -5.32
CA ASP A 93 16.34 0.63 -5.07
C ASP A 93 16.46 -0.54 -4.09
N PHE A 94 16.95 -1.69 -4.59
CA PHE A 94 17.16 -2.92 -3.82
C PHE A 94 18.15 -2.78 -2.67
N LYS A 95 18.85 -1.65 -2.54
CA LYS A 95 19.66 -1.33 -1.36
C LYS A 95 18.81 -1.16 -0.10
N TYR A 96 17.53 -0.80 -0.25
CA TYR A 96 16.62 -0.56 0.88
C TYR A 96 15.48 -1.57 0.85
N ASP A 97 15.25 -2.21 1.98
CA ASP A 97 14.07 -3.02 2.22
C ASP A 97 13.00 -2.18 2.94
N ILE A 98 11.78 -2.72 2.95
CA ILE A 98 10.66 -2.13 3.68
C ILE A 98 10.80 -2.45 5.17
N ASP A 99 10.65 -1.44 6.03
CA ASP A 99 10.74 -1.60 7.49
C ASP A 99 9.45 -2.18 8.08
N ASP A 100 8.31 -1.84 7.50
CA ASP A 100 7.01 -2.26 8.02
C ASP A 100 5.92 -2.19 6.96
N ILE A 101 4.93 -3.06 7.13
CA ILE A 101 3.77 -3.18 6.26
C ILE A 101 2.53 -2.62 6.95
N ILE A 102 1.65 -2.00 6.17
CA ILE A 102 0.44 -1.34 6.65
C ILE A 102 -0.74 -1.96 5.91
N THR A 103 -1.75 -2.41 6.64
CA THR A 103 -3.05 -2.74 6.06
C THR A 103 -4.17 -2.47 7.04
N TYR A 104 -5.30 -1.99 6.52
CA TYR A 104 -6.53 -1.80 7.28
C TYR A 104 -7.71 -1.64 6.32
N LYS A 105 -8.93 -1.77 6.85
CA LYS A 105 -10.17 -1.62 6.11
C LYS A 105 -11.01 -0.53 6.76
N ASP A 106 -11.55 0.36 5.95
CA ASP A 106 -12.57 1.29 6.42
C ASP A 106 -13.92 0.63 6.26
N ALA A 107 -14.70 0.56 7.33
CA ALA A 107 -16.02 -0.09 7.33
C ALA A 107 -17.06 0.78 8.02
N GLN A 108 -18.30 0.68 7.53
CA GLN A 108 -19.46 1.31 8.13
C GLN A 108 -20.39 0.24 8.70
N ALA A 109 -20.82 0.45 9.93
CA ALA A 109 -21.94 -0.25 10.52
C ALA A 109 -23.19 0.63 10.41
N SER A 110 -24.27 0.08 9.89
CA SER A 110 -25.59 0.72 9.89
C SER A 110 -26.57 -0.16 10.63
N GLY A 111 -27.43 0.44 11.46
CA GLY A 111 -28.42 -0.29 12.24
C GLY A 111 -29.72 0.49 12.37
N LEU A 112 -30.83 -0.24 12.31
CA LEU A 112 -32.15 0.27 12.70
C LEU A 112 -32.43 -0.19 14.13
N THR A 113 -32.50 0.75 15.07
CA THR A 113 -32.95 0.46 16.43
C THR A 113 -34.47 0.44 16.45
N SER A 114 -35.09 -0.75 16.45
CA SER A 114 -36.52 -0.85 16.74
C SER A 114 -36.73 -0.64 18.25
N GLY A 115 -37.65 0.25 18.61
CA GLY A 115 -37.80 0.80 19.98
C GLY A 115 -38.00 -0.25 21.09
N PHE A 116 -37.57 0.12 22.30
CA PHE A 116 -37.81 -0.42 23.67
C PHE A 116 -37.89 -1.95 23.93
N LYS A 117 -37.82 -2.83 22.94
CA LYS A 117 -37.81 -4.30 23.10
C LYS A 117 -36.78 -4.99 22.20
N GLY A 118 -35.59 -4.40 22.13
CA GLY A 118 -34.30 -5.07 21.96
C GLY A 118 -34.21 -6.21 20.95
N GLN A 119 -34.03 -5.86 19.68
CA GLN A 119 -33.17 -6.59 18.73
C GLN A 119 -32.92 -5.66 17.53
N GLY A 120 -31.71 -5.11 17.46
CA GLY A 120 -31.27 -4.29 16.32
C GLY A 120 -30.59 -5.17 15.27
N THR A 121 -30.98 -5.04 14.01
CA THR A 121 -30.22 -5.63 12.91
C THR A 121 -29.11 -4.67 12.53
N PHE A 122 -27.85 -5.14 12.60
CA PHE A 122 -26.68 -4.39 12.14
C PHE A 122 -26.18 -4.98 10.83
N SER A 123 -25.95 -4.13 9.84
CA SER A 123 -25.25 -4.48 8.61
C SER A 123 -23.88 -3.80 8.61
N ASN A 124 -22.82 -4.59 8.39
CA ASN A 124 -21.47 -4.08 8.22
C ASN A 124 -21.09 -4.11 6.75
N ARG A 125 -20.48 -3.03 6.26
CA ARG A 125 -19.99 -2.94 4.89
C ARG A 125 -18.60 -2.32 4.89
N ILE A 126 -17.64 -3.01 4.26
CA ILE A 126 -16.34 -2.44 3.95
C ILE A 126 -16.52 -1.40 2.84
N LEU A 127 -15.92 -0.23 3.01
CA LEU A 127 -15.97 0.89 2.08
C LEU A 127 -14.67 1.04 1.30
N GLN A 128 -13.53 0.76 1.95
CA GLN A 128 -12.20 0.95 1.39
C GLN A 128 -11.23 -0.09 1.97
N TYR A 129 -10.34 -0.60 1.11
CA TYR A 129 -9.21 -1.42 1.52
C TYR A 129 -7.93 -0.61 1.38
N ASN A 130 -7.05 -0.71 2.37
CA ASN A 130 -5.83 0.08 2.43
C ASN A 130 -4.63 -0.85 2.58
N VAL A 131 -3.59 -0.61 1.78
CA VAL A 131 -2.33 -1.34 1.86
C VAL A 131 -1.15 -0.42 1.57
N GLY A 132 -0.08 -0.56 2.33
CA GLY A 132 1.06 0.32 2.23
C GLY A 132 2.26 -0.15 3.00
N PHE A 133 3.27 0.71 3.05
CA PHE A 133 4.50 0.44 3.76
C PHE A 133 5.12 1.74 4.29
N LYS A 134 6.08 1.59 5.20
CA LYS A 134 7.04 2.65 5.57
C LYS A 134 8.46 2.11 5.48
N THR A 135 9.39 2.98 5.13
CA THR A 135 10.81 2.68 5.00
C THR A 135 11.66 3.90 5.36
N ASN A 136 12.82 3.64 5.93
CA ASN A 136 13.86 4.61 6.22
C ASN A 136 14.97 4.51 5.16
N LEU A 137 15.25 5.61 4.50
CA LEU A 137 16.24 5.68 3.44
C LEU A 137 17.38 6.60 3.87
N ASN A 138 18.62 6.25 3.55
CA ASN A 138 19.77 7.14 3.71
C ASN A 138 20.42 7.35 2.36
N ILE A 139 20.06 8.44 1.69
CA ILE A 139 20.45 8.73 0.30
C ILE A 139 21.29 10.01 0.32
N ASP A 140 22.54 9.92 -0.16
CA ASP A 140 23.49 11.04 -0.16
C ASP A 140 23.67 11.73 1.20
N GLY A 141 23.59 10.96 2.28
CA GLY A 141 23.71 11.47 3.64
C GLY A 141 22.50 12.27 4.12
N VAL A 142 21.35 12.17 3.47
CA VAL A 142 20.05 12.63 3.97
C VAL A 142 19.25 11.42 4.44
N SER A 143 18.72 11.49 5.66
CA SER A 143 17.80 10.48 6.18
C SER A 143 16.36 10.85 5.80
N PHE A 144 15.72 10.00 5.01
CA PHE A 144 14.31 10.12 4.64
C PHE A 144 13.47 9.07 5.38
N HIS A 145 12.32 9.49 5.90
CA HIS A 145 11.25 8.58 6.30
C HIS A 145 10.16 8.65 5.23
N PHE A 146 9.99 7.57 4.49
CA PHE A 146 9.02 7.48 3.41
C PHE A 146 7.91 6.50 3.76
N LYS A 147 6.67 6.88 3.50
CA LYS A 147 5.50 6.03 3.68
C LYS A 147 4.58 6.19 2.48
N ALA A 148 4.10 5.09 1.94
CA ALA A 148 3.13 5.08 0.85
C ALA A 148 1.96 4.16 1.23
N ILE A 149 0.73 4.65 1.05
CA ILE A 149 -0.49 3.86 1.28
C ILE A 149 -1.37 3.97 0.05
N VAL A 150 -1.66 2.83 -0.57
CA VAL A 150 -2.68 2.69 -1.61
C VAL A 150 -4.02 2.53 -0.92
N HIS A 151 -4.94 3.41 -1.31
CA HIS A 151 -6.33 3.40 -0.91
C HIS A 151 -7.16 2.89 -2.07
N LEU A 152 -7.94 1.84 -1.81
CA LEU A 152 -8.86 1.21 -2.77
C LEU A 152 -10.30 1.35 -2.28
N PRO A 153 -10.96 2.50 -2.52
CA PRO A 153 -12.39 2.64 -2.29
C PRO A 153 -13.17 1.70 -3.23
N LEU A 154 -14.30 1.15 -2.75
CA LEU A 154 -15.15 0.29 -3.59
C LEU A 154 -15.97 1.06 -4.64
N ASN A 155 -16.21 2.36 -4.43
CA ASN A 155 -17.09 3.17 -5.29
C ASN A 155 -16.40 4.42 -5.86
N GLU A 156 -15.09 4.58 -5.65
CA GLU A 156 -14.31 5.74 -6.10
C GLU A 156 -12.96 5.29 -6.67
N PRO A 157 -12.28 6.12 -7.48
CA PRO A 157 -10.96 5.80 -7.98
C PRO A 157 -9.94 5.52 -6.87
N ALA A 158 -9.06 4.54 -7.10
CA ALA A 158 -7.93 4.30 -6.22
C ALA A 158 -7.00 5.52 -6.18
N TYR A 159 -6.43 5.79 -5.01
CA TYR A 159 -5.48 6.87 -4.82
C TYR A 159 -4.36 6.42 -3.89
N ILE A 160 -3.24 7.14 -3.90
CA ILE A 160 -2.09 6.85 -3.08
C ILE A 160 -1.79 8.08 -2.24
N THR A 161 -1.57 7.86 -0.95
CA THR A 161 -1.08 8.89 -0.04
C THR A 161 0.39 8.63 0.25
N PHE A 162 1.22 9.62 -0.06
CA PHE A 162 2.64 9.62 0.21
C PHE A 162 2.95 10.55 1.37
N TRP A 163 3.71 10.06 2.34
CA TRP A 163 4.33 10.89 3.36
C TRP A 163 5.84 10.85 3.22
N LEU A 164 6.45 12.02 3.32
CA LEU A 164 7.89 12.19 3.24
C LEU A 164 8.36 13.12 4.34
N VAL A 165 9.34 12.67 5.11
CA VAL A 165 10.07 13.45 6.10
C VAL A 165 11.55 13.37 5.74
N ALA A 166 12.29 14.47 5.89
CA ALA A 166 13.75 14.48 5.80
C ALA A 166 14.34 15.02 7.11
N ASP A 167 15.54 14.58 7.46
CA ASP A 167 16.31 15.12 8.59
C ASP A 167 16.95 16.49 8.27
N LYS A 168 16.93 16.89 7.00
CA LYS A 168 17.52 18.14 6.49
C LYS A 168 16.48 18.98 5.77
N GLU A 169 16.77 20.28 5.69
CA GLU A 169 16.02 21.21 4.86
C GLU A 169 16.38 20.99 3.38
N LEU A 170 15.36 20.83 2.55
CA LEU A 170 15.51 20.61 1.12
C LEU A 170 14.45 21.41 0.37
N ASP A 171 14.87 22.13 -0.67
CA ASP A 171 13.96 22.78 -1.60
C ASP A 171 13.99 22.00 -2.92
N GLY A 172 13.08 21.04 -3.05
CA GLY A 172 13.08 20.06 -4.11
C GLY A 172 11.68 19.68 -4.57
N LYS A 173 11.61 18.76 -5.52
CA LYS A 173 10.36 18.34 -6.16
C LYS A 173 10.06 16.88 -5.85
N PHE A 174 8.79 16.59 -5.65
CA PHE A 174 8.30 15.22 -5.59
C PHE A 174 7.84 14.79 -6.97
N ILE A 175 8.34 13.64 -7.44
CA ILE A 175 8.08 13.12 -8.78
C ILE A 175 7.46 11.74 -8.68
N ILE A 176 6.34 11.54 -9.36
CA ILE A 176 5.69 10.23 -9.53
C ILE A 176 5.90 9.76 -10.96
N VAL A 177 6.34 8.52 -11.11
CA VAL A 177 6.53 7.84 -12.39
C VAL A 177 5.57 6.67 -12.47
N SER A 178 4.77 6.61 -13.54
CA SER A 178 3.91 5.46 -13.83
C SER A 178 4.38 4.80 -15.12
N ASN A 179 4.72 3.51 -15.05
CA ASN A 179 5.20 2.73 -16.20
C ASN A 179 6.36 3.40 -16.95
N GLY A 180 7.30 4.01 -16.21
CA GLY A 180 8.48 4.67 -16.76
C GLY A 180 8.25 6.07 -17.34
N ARG A 181 7.06 6.67 -17.16
CA ARG A 181 6.76 8.05 -17.55
C ARG A 181 6.48 8.91 -16.33
N ASP A 182 7.06 10.09 -16.27
CA ASP A 182 6.75 11.08 -15.24
C ASP A 182 5.29 11.54 -15.43
N VAL A 183 4.45 11.30 -14.42
CA VAL A 183 3.01 11.60 -14.43
C VAL A 183 2.64 12.72 -13.47
N LEU A 184 3.50 13.02 -12.51
CA LEU A 184 3.37 14.17 -11.62
C LEU A 184 4.76 14.68 -11.27
N GLU A 185 4.91 16.00 -11.33
CA GLU A 185 6.01 16.74 -10.74
C GLU A 185 5.40 17.89 -9.95
N THR A 186 5.74 18.00 -8.67
CA THR A 186 5.24 19.08 -7.80
C THR A 186 6.31 19.57 -6.86
N GLN A 187 6.27 20.86 -6.55
CA GLN A 187 7.17 21.44 -5.56
C GLN A 187 6.85 20.86 -4.18
N ALA A 188 7.87 20.40 -3.47
CA ALA A 188 7.78 19.72 -2.19
C ALA A 188 8.96 20.15 -1.30
N PRO A 189 8.97 21.40 -0.80
CA PRO A 189 9.99 21.84 0.14
C PRO A 189 9.84 21.09 1.46
N LEU A 190 10.94 20.53 1.95
CA LEU A 190 11.00 19.76 3.19
C LEU A 190 11.71 20.57 4.26
N LYS A 191 11.10 20.62 5.46
CA LYS A 191 11.75 21.12 6.67
C LYS A 191 12.24 19.95 7.51
N PRO A 192 13.34 20.10 8.26
CA PRO A 192 13.86 19.04 9.12
C PRO A 192 12.78 18.47 10.04
N ASN A 193 12.55 17.17 9.95
CA ASN A 193 11.63 16.39 10.79
C ASN A 193 10.15 16.83 10.70
N VAL A 194 9.75 17.50 9.62
CA VAL A 194 8.35 17.85 9.36
C VAL A 194 7.84 16.99 8.20
N GLY A 195 6.71 16.31 8.42
CA GLY A 195 6.08 15.48 7.40
C GLY A 195 5.32 16.31 6.37
N GLY A 196 5.67 16.13 5.10
CA GLY A 196 4.82 16.48 3.96
C GLY A 196 3.91 15.32 3.59
N GLU A 197 2.71 15.64 3.11
CA GLU A 197 1.73 14.66 2.63
C GLU A 197 1.28 15.03 1.22
N LEU A 198 1.22 14.04 0.33
CA LEU A 198 0.69 14.18 -1.02
C LEU A 198 -0.31 13.07 -1.29
N LYS A 199 -1.54 13.46 -1.63
CA LYS A 199 -2.57 12.56 -2.14
C LYS A 199 -2.59 12.62 -3.68
N TRP A 200 -2.46 11.47 -4.32
CA TRP A 200 -2.47 11.35 -5.78
C TRP A 200 -3.49 10.30 -6.23
N VAL A 201 -4.46 10.70 -7.06
CA VAL A 201 -5.42 9.78 -7.68
C VAL A 201 -4.73 9.05 -8.82
N VAL A 202 -4.82 7.71 -8.85
CA VAL A 202 -4.20 6.89 -9.89
C VAL A 202 -5.01 7.06 -11.19
N GLN A 203 -4.36 7.59 -12.23
CA GLN A 203 -4.93 7.85 -13.56
C GLN A 203 -4.64 6.71 -14.55
#